data_AF-A0A846T5K3-F1
#
_entry.id   AF-A0A846T5K3-F1
#
_cell.length_a   1.000
_cell.length_b   1.000
_cell.length_c   1.000
_cell.angle_alpha   90.00
_cell.angle_beta   90.00
_cell.angle_gamma   90.00
#
_symmetry.space_group_name_H-M   'P 1'
#
loop_
_entity.id
_entity.type
_entity.pdbx_description
1 polymer ?
#
loop_
_entity_poly.entity_id
_entity_poly.type
_entity_poly.pdbx_seq_one_letter_code
_entity_poly.pdbx_strand_id
1 'polypeptide(L)' 'MRDHLERQNPAVCSACGHVFHPDELRIEKEINHVRCYFCSEDCVQAFVGRELWLDEE' A
#
# COMPACT_ATOMS: atom_id res chain seq x y z
N MET A 1 -11.27 -9.15 29.70
CA MET A 1 -10.79 -7.82 29.25
C MET A 1 -11.46 -7.60 27.91
N ARG A 2 -12.20 -6.50 27.72
CA ARG A 2 -12.94 -6.28 26.47
C ARG A 2 -11.93 -5.86 25.42
N ASP A 3 -11.63 -6.75 24.49
CA ASP A 3 -10.93 -6.44 23.25
C ASP A 3 -11.66 -5.29 22.55
N HIS A 4 -11.18 -4.07 22.77
CA HIS A 4 -11.45 -2.95 21.89
C HIS A 4 -10.67 -3.21 20.61
N LEU A 5 -11.13 -4.17 19.81
CA LEU A 5 -10.76 -4.20 18.40
C LEU A 5 -11.54 -3.07 17.75
N GLU A 6 -11.03 -1.86 17.95
CA GLU A 6 -11.40 -0.68 17.18
C GLU A 6 -11.44 -1.13 15.73
N ARG A 7 -12.59 -0.92 15.07
CA ARG A 7 -12.85 -1.31 13.68
C ARG A 7 -11.95 -0.48 12.78
N GLN A 8 -10.68 -0.80 12.79
CA GLN A 8 -9.68 -0.31 11.90
C GLN A 8 -9.90 -1.06 10.58
N ASN A 9 -10.43 -0.35 9.58
CA ASN A 9 -10.65 -0.94 8.27
C ASN A 9 -9.32 -1.47 7.74
N PRO A 10 -9.25 -2.74 7.31
CA PRO A 10 -8.01 -3.30 6.78
C PRO A 10 -7.49 -2.45 5.61
N ALA A 11 -6.23 -2.02 5.69
CA ALA A 11 -5.55 -1.41 4.56
C ALA A 11 -4.97 -2.52 3.67
N VAL A 12 -5.03 -2.34 2.35
CA VAL A 12 -4.58 -3.34 1.38
C VAL A 12 -3.38 -2.81 0.63
N CYS A 13 -2.33 -3.62 0.50
CA CYS A 13 -1.14 -3.26 -0.24
C CYS A 13 -1.45 -3.18 -1.73
N SER A 14 -1.19 -2.03 -2.34
CA SER A 14 -1.41 -1.80 -3.78
C SER A 14 -0.51 -2.68 -4.66
N ALA A 15 0.64 -3.16 -4.15
CA ALA A 15 1.57 -4.02 -4.89
C ALA A 15 1.26 -5.51 -4.78
N CYS A 16 1.11 -6.03 -3.55
CA CYS A 16 0.99 -7.47 -3.31
C CYS A 16 -0.43 -7.91 -2.92
N GLY A 17 -1.37 -6.98 -2.72
CA GLY A 17 -2.74 -7.28 -2.28
C GLY A 17 -2.84 -7.77 -0.84
N HIS A 18 -1.75 -7.72 -0.07
CA HIS A 18 -1.75 -8.16 1.31
C HIS A 18 -2.53 -7.19 2.20
N VAL A 19 -3.38 -7.75 3.06
CA VAL A 19 -4.20 -7.00 3.99
C VAL A 19 -3.41 -6.78 5.28
N PHE A 20 -3.27 -5.54 5.72
CA PHE A 20 -2.56 -5.18 6.94
C PHE A 20 -3.38 -4.23 7.81
N HIS A 21 -3.01 -4.12 9.08
CA HIS A 21 -3.65 -3.19 10.00
C HIS A 21 -3.33 -1.75 9.57
N PRO A 22 -4.32 -0.85 9.48
CA PRO A 22 -4.07 0.53 9.07
C PRO A 22 -3.21 1.30 10.09
N ASP A 23 -3.19 0.89 11.37
CA ASP A 23 -2.20 1.39 12.35
C ASP A 23 -0.75 1.04 11.97
N GLU A 24 -0.58 -0.03 11.20
CA GLU A 24 0.72 -0.46 10.66
C GLU A 24 0.95 0.06 9.24
N LEU A 25 0.38 1.20 8.83
CA LEU A 25 0.66 1.80 7.52
C LEU A 25 2.16 1.95 7.29
N ARG A 26 2.75 1.09 6.44
CA ARG A 26 4.22 1.02 6.34
C ARG A 26 4.78 2.03 5.35
N ILE A 27 4.11 2.32 4.23
CA ILE A 27 4.48 3.42 3.32
C ILE A 27 3.25 3.92 2.57
N GLU A 28 2.95 5.22 2.67
CA GLU A 28 2.00 5.91 1.79
C GLU A 28 2.77 6.57 0.65
N LYS A 29 2.32 6.37 -0.59
CA LYS A 29 2.93 6.96 -1.79
C LYS A 29 1.83 7.42 -2.73
N GLU A 30 1.89 8.68 -3.13
CA GLU A 30 1.03 9.20 -4.19
C GLU A 30 1.69 8.93 -5.54
N ILE A 31 0.98 8.23 -6.43
CA ILE A 31 1.43 7.85 -7.77
C ILE A 31 0.32 8.24 -8.74
N ASN A 32 0.63 9.08 -9.73
CA ASN A 32 -0.34 9.56 -10.72
C ASN A 32 -1.63 10.14 -10.09
N HIS A 33 -1.49 10.94 -9.02
CA HIS A 33 -2.60 11.49 -8.21
C HIS A 33 -3.46 10.45 -7.47
N VAL A 34 -3.07 9.17 -7.47
CA VAL A 34 -3.68 8.10 -6.69
C VAL A 34 -2.85 7.82 -5.46
N ARG A 35 -3.49 7.81 -4.30
CA ARG A 35 -2.83 7.46 -3.04
C ARG A 35 -2.77 5.94 -2.91
N CYS A 36 -1.56 5.40 -2.93
CA CYS A 36 -1.27 3.98 -2.82
C CYS A 36 -0.61 3.67 -1.48
N TYR A 37 -0.89 2.47 -0.98
CA TYR A 37 -0.39 2.00 0.31
C TYR A 37 0.42 0.74 0.14
N PHE A 38 1.58 0.67 0.78
CA PHE A 38 2.51 -0.44 0.62
C PHE A 38 2.94 -1.00 1.96
N CYS A 39 3.05 -2.32 2.02
CA CYS A 39 3.49 -3.03 3.21
C CYS A 39 5.02 -2.99 3.42
N SER A 40 5.81 -2.64 2.40
CA SER A 40 7.28 -2.62 2.43
C SER A 40 7.86 -1.78 1.28
N GLU A 41 9.10 -1.31 1.41
CA GLU A 41 9.80 -0.57 0.34
C GLU A 41 9.99 -1.41 -0.93
N ASP A 42 10.22 -2.71 -0.78
CA ASP A 42 10.34 -3.65 -1.90
C ASP A 42 9.05 -3.68 -2.77
N CYS A 43 7.89 -3.59 -2.12
CA CYS A 43 6.59 -3.48 -2.79
C CYS A 43 6.42 -2.13 -3.51
N VAL A 44 6.92 -1.03 -2.93
CA VAL A 44 6.90 0.28 -3.59
C VAL A 44 7.77 0.25 -4.84
N GLN A 45 8.98 -0.29 -4.76
CA GLN A 45 9.89 -0.38 -5.90
C GLN A 45 9.33 -1.29 -7.00
N ALA A 46 8.76 -2.44 -6.62
CA ALA A 46 8.13 -3.34 -7.58
C ALA A 46 6.91 -2.72 -8.27
N PHE A 47 6.16 -1.86 -7.57
CA PHE A 47 4.98 -1.18 -8.12
C PHE A 47 5.36 0.00 -9.02
N VAL A 48 6.21 0.90 -8.52
CA VAL A 48 6.74 2.04 -9.29
C VAL A 48 7.51 1.56 -10.51
N GLY A 49 8.32 0.51 -10.35
CA GLY A 49 9.04 -0.12 -11.45
C GLY A 49 8.18 -0.93 -12.41
N ARG A 50 6.86 -1.03 -12.22
CA ARG A 50 5.91 -1.56 -13.23
C ARG A 50 5.07 -0.45 -13.85
N GLU A 51 4.69 0.56 -13.08
CA GLU A 51 3.86 1.68 -13.55
C GLU A 51 4.65 2.73 -14.34
N LEU A 52 5.98 2.83 -14.14
CA LEU A 52 6.88 3.65 -14.95
C LEU A 52 7.25 3.04 -16.32
N TRP A 53 6.67 1.90 -16.71
CA TRP A 53 6.82 1.31 -18.06
C TRP A 53 5.62 1.61 -18.98
N LEU A 54 5.00 2.77 -18.84
CA LEU A 54 3.93 3.23 -19.73
C LEU A 54 4.29 4.49 -20.54
N ASP A 55 5.57 4.83 -20.62
CA ASP A 55 6.16 5.66 -21.66
C ASP A 55 7.60 5.10 -21.78
N GLU A 56 8.02 4.46 -22.86
CA GLU A 56 8.24 5.04 -24.18
C GLU A 56 7.98 3.98 -25.27
N GLU A 57 7.03 4.24 -26.18
CA GLU A 57 6.93 3.61 -27.51
C GLU A 57 7.52 4.55 -28.57
#